data_AF-A0A2M7SC32-F1
#
_entry.id   AF-A0A2M7SC32-F1
#
_cell.length_a   1.000
_cell.length_b   1.000
_cell.length_c   1.000
_cell.angle_alpha   90.00
_cell.angle_beta   90.00
_cell.angle_gamma   90.00
#
_symmetry.space_group_name_H-M   'P 1'
#
loop_
_entity.id
_entity.type
_entity.pdbx_description
1 polymer ?
#
loop_
_entity_poly.entity_id
_entity_poly.type
_entity_poly.pdbx_seq_one_letter_code
_entity_poly.pdbx_strand_id
1 'polypeptide(L)'
;MFAGPDPETQVLSDTAGLIFRSTFIDSNSNLWNFAASFSVTNSDNALSCSYSAVCTGVTDVKRYYGPLFYVGEGSFGAHKNEALFPAMDWQLEGERSSNPMDGLPPYQDKTVPPPFSVGVPMMVIREGDNSIGIIWDPKDAWTDVTATPTTTMPTAKFATPNFLENQDNHYLAIMAPAVPWYIPRNEDPGYLDGVTLQTFTLPANTAMNIKVKIPMIANSNSVLDMMDKWFEAYGGIPDTPALPLGTYDLQLDFCADAFTSTMWDTPSQGWFANKPNAWAPGPDPVVRTLLYFRAITTSDPARKVNIMSQVNRSGAAQVSGYQTLDQCLRLGRVEEAVQNAENQAYGIISSQYEDGGWRWYPTGKYTQLWWKPSVSGTNTENLRTILRIARILKNDQIKTAGLKGLEFLDNN
;
A
#
# COMPACT_ATOMS: atom_id res chain seq x y z
N MET A 1 -30.09 -25.52 2.13
CA MET A 1 -30.93 -24.53 1.42
C MET A 1 -32.10 -24.20 2.35
N PHE A 2 -31.96 -23.14 3.15
CA PHE A 2 -33.06 -22.63 3.96
C PHE A 2 -33.87 -21.70 3.04
N ALA A 3 -35.07 -22.12 2.64
CA ALA A 3 -36.03 -21.21 2.03
C ALA A 3 -36.52 -20.27 3.15
N GLY A 4 -35.87 -19.12 3.28
CA GLY A 4 -36.35 -18.03 4.12
C GLY A 4 -37.63 -17.42 3.53
N PRO A 5 -38.37 -16.62 4.32
CA PRO A 5 -39.49 -15.83 3.79
C PRO A 5 -39.02 -14.92 2.64
N ASP A 6 -39.95 -14.55 1.76
CA ASP A 6 -39.71 -13.56 0.71
C ASP A 6 -39.08 -12.29 1.31
N PRO A 7 -38.11 -11.66 0.64
CA PRO A 7 -37.48 -10.47 1.16
C PRO A 7 -38.49 -9.32 1.35
N GLU A 8 -38.33 -8.58 2.43
CA GLU A 8 -39.05 -7.33 2.64
C GLU A 8 -38.54 -6.31 1.62
N THR A 9 -39.45 -5.76 0.81
CA THR A 9 -39.12 -4.66 -0.11
C THR A 9 -39.54 -3.34 0.51
N GLN A 10 -38.70 -2.32 0.36
CA GLN A 10 -39.01 -0.96 0.80
C GLN A 10 -38.64 0.01 -0.32
N VAL A 11 -39.55 0.92 -0.65
CA VAL A 11 -39.24 2.07 -1.51
C VAL A 11 -39.56 3.32 -0.70
N LEU A 12 -38.55 4.15 -0.43
CA LEU A 12 -38.70 5.40 0.29
C LEU A 12 -38.04 6.53 -0.52
N SER A 13 -38.86 7.40 -1.12
CA SER A 13 -38.39 8.42 -2.07
C SER A 13 -37.57 7.79 -3.20
N ASP A 14 -36.30 8.20 -3.34
CA ASP A 14 -35.38 7.75 -4.39
C ASP A 14 -34.57 6.51 -3.99
N THR A 15 -34.87 5.90 -2.84
CA THR A 15 -34.16 4.74 -2.32
C THR A 15 -35.02 3.48 -2.48
N ALA A 16 -34.51 2.52 -3.23
CA ALA A 16 -35.04 1.15 -3.27
C ALA A 16 -34.24 0.27 -2.31
N GLY A 17 -34.93 -0.57 -1.55
CA GLY A 17 -34.36 -1.40 -0.50
C GLY A 17 -34.93 -2.81 -0.49
N LEU A 18 -34.08 -3.76 -0.13
CA LEU A 18 -34.37 -5.18 0.02
C LEU A 18 -33.79 -5.66 1.35
N ILE A 19 -34.59 -6.31 2.18
CA ILE A 19 -34.14 -6.84 3.48
C ILE A 19 -34.51 -8.31 3.58
N PHE A 20 -33.50 -9.15 3.78
CA PHE A 20 -33.68 -10.55 4.14
C PHE A 20 -33.53 -10.70 5.64
N ARG A 21 -34.47 -11.40 6.27
CA ARG A 21 -34.40 -11.74 7.69
C ARG A 21 -34.41 -13.25 7.87
N SER A 22 -33.65 -13.72 8.84
CA SER A 22 -33.66 -15.12 9.24
C SER A 22 -33.47 -15.22 10.73
N THR A 23 -34.01 -16.28 11.32
CA THR A 23 -33.74 -16.66 12.70
C THR A 23 -33.13 -18.05 12.77
N PHE A 24 -32.33 -18.29 13.81
CA PHE A 24 -31.69 -19.59 14.05
C PHE A 24 -31.56 -19.81 15.56
N ILE A 25 -31.84 -21.01 16.05
CA ILE A 25 -31.62 -21.37 17.45
C ILE A 25 -30.36 -22.22 17.51
N ASP A 26 -29.37 -21.80 18.29
CA ASP A 26 -28.11 -22.54 18.43
C ASP A 26 -28.21 -23.71 19.43
N SER A 27 -27.15 -24.49 19.56
CA SER A 27 -27.08 -25.64 20.47
C SER A 27 -27.23 -25.26 21.96
N ASN A 28 -27.04 -23.99 22.31
CA ASN A 28 -27.20 -23.45 23.65
C ASN A 28 -28.59 -22.84 23.86
N SER A 29 -29.51 -23.06 22.92
CA SER A 29 -30.87 -22.49 22.93
C SER A 29 -30.92 -20.97 22.85
N ASN A 30 -29.85 -20.31 22.40
CA ASN A 30 -29.91 -18.88 22.11
C ASN A 30 -30.56 -18.65 20.75
N LEU A 31 -31.43 -17.64 20.68
CA LEU A 31 -32.04 -17.19 19.44
C LEU A 31 -31.11 -16.17 18.76
N TRP A 32 -30.78 -16.46 17.52
CA TRP A 32 -30.09 -15.56 16.61
C TRP A 32 -31.10 -14.91 15.66
N ASN A 33 -30.97 -13.59 15.49
CA ASN A 33 -31.69 -12.81 14.51
C ASN A 33 -30.70 -12.22 13.52
N PHE A 34 -30.85 -12.58 12.25
CA PHE A 34 -30.02 -12.10 11.15
C PHE A 34 -30.82 -11.16 10.26
N ALA A 35 -30.14 -10.14 9.74
CA ALA A 35 -30.66 -9.30 8.69
C ALA A 35 -29.57 -8.98 7.67
N ALA A 36 -29.88 -9.12 6.38
CA ALA A 36 -29.06 -8.61 5.29
C ALA A 36 -29.88 -7.59 4.51
N SER A 37 -29.44 -6.34 4.53
CA SER A 37 -30.11 -5.21 3.90
C SER A 37 -29.30 -4.70 2.72
N PHE A 38 -29.99 -4.45 1.62
CA PHE A 38 -29.43 -3.93 0.37
C PHE A 38 -30.21 -2.70 -0.01
N SER A 39 -29.54 -1.62 -0.40
CA SER A 39 -30.21 -0.41 -0.88
C SER A 39 -29.45 0.27 -1.99
N VAL A 40 -30.19 0.85 -2.92
CA VAL A 40 -29.67 1.67 -4.02
C VAL A 40 -30.46 2.98 -4.04
N THR A 41 -29.80 4.10 -4.28
CA THR A 41 -30.45 5.36 -4.60
C THR A 41 -30.33 5.67 -6.08
N ASN A 42 -31.22 6.50 -6.64
CA ASN A 42 -31.16 6.92 -8.05
C ASN A 42 -29.81 7.57 -8.45
N SER A 43 -29.03 8.05 -7.49
CA SER A 43 -27.70 8.65 -7.68
C SER A 43 -26.53 7.73 -7.34
N ASP A 44 -26.77 6.58 -6.71
CA ASP A 44 -25.70 5.68 -6.29
C ASP A 44 -25.23 4.79 -7.44
N ASN A 45 -23.94 4.87 -7.76
CA ASN A 45 -23.25 3.88 -8.59
C ASN A 45 -22.75 2.69 -7.74
N ALA A 46 -23.38 2.43 -6.60
CA ALA A 46 -23.02 1.36 -5.68
C ALA A 46 -24.22 0.82 -4.90
N LEU A 47 -24.25 -0.49 -4.72
CA LEU A 47 -25.18 -1.14 -3.81
C LEU A 47 -24.69 -0.98 -2.37
N SER A 48 -25.46 -0.31 -1.52
CA SER A 48 -25.14 -0.25 -0.08
C SER A 48 -25.64 -1.52 0.60
N CYS A 49 -24.77 -2.20 1.34
CA CYS A 49 -25.08 -3.46 2.01
C CYS A 49 -24.80 -3.36 3.51
N SER A 50 -25.72 -3.90 4.32
CA SER A 50 -25.56 -4.00 5.78
C SER A 50 -25.97 -5.39 6.25
N TYR A 51 -25.11 -6.01 7.05
CA TYR A 51 -25.31 -7.35 7.60
C TYR A 51 -25.33 -7.26 9.12
N SER A 52 -26.44 -7.62 9.74
CA SER A 52 -26.64 -7.61 11.20
C SER A 52 -26.89 -9.02 11.74
N ALA A 53 -26.28 -9.34 12.88
CA ALA A 53 -26.57 -10.53 13.67
C ALA A 53 -26.70 -10.16 15.16
N VAL A 54 -27.79 -10.60 15.80
CA VAL A 54 -28.05 -10.39 17.24
C VAL A 54 -28.37 -11.72 17.89
N CYS A 55 -27.67 -12.05 18.98
CA CYS A 55 -27.92 -13.25 19.78
C CYS A 55 -28.58 -12.89 21.11
N THR A 56 -29.61 -13.63 21.54
CA THR A 56 -30.30 -13.34 22.81
C THR A 56 -29.47 -13.66 24.06
N GLY A 57 -28.45 -14.50 23.93
CA GLY A 57 -27.57 -14.90 25.02
C GLY A 57 -26.12 -14.49 24.79
N VAL A 58 -25.29 -14.63 25.83
CA VAL A 58 -23.84 -14.45 25.72
C VAL A 58 -23.26 -15.61 24.92
N THR A 59 -22.41 -15.31 23.95
CA THR A 59 -21.87 -16.33 23.04
C THR A 59 -20.47 -15.98 22.54
N ASP A 60 -19.69 -17.00 22.22
CA ASP A 60 -18.34 -16.85 21.69
C ASP A 60 -18.36 -16.92 20.17
N VAL A 61 -18.06 -15.79 19.52
CA VAL A 61 -18.04 -15.66 18.07
C VAL A 61 -16.66 -15.98 17.55
N LYS A 62 -16.58 -17.01 16.70
CA LYS A 62 -15.36 -17.35 15.95
C LYS A 62 -15.25 -16.52 14.69
N ARG A 63 -16.32 -16.49 13.89
CA ARG A 63 -16.41 -15.78 12.62
C ARG A 63 -17.84 -15.34 12.32
N TYR A 64 -17.95 -14.16 11.76
CA TYR A 64 -19.15 -13.55 11.25
C TYR A 64 -18.80 -12.88 9.91
N TYR A 65 -19.40 -13.35 8.83
CA TYR A 65 -19.22 -12.77 7.50
C TYR A 65 -20.36 -11.80 7.22
N GLY A 66 -20.01 -10.65 6.62
CA GLY A 66 -20.98 -9.81 5.95
C GLY A 66 -21.20 -10.35 4.53
N PRO A 67 -20.70 -9.67 3.49
CA PRO A 67 -20.75 -10.19 2.13
C PRO A 67 -19.75 -11.36 1.95
N LEU A 68 -20.24 -12.43 1.33
CA LEU A 68 -19.45 -13.40 0.59
C LEU A 68 -19.73 -13.17 -0.90
N PHE A 69 -18.81 -12.51 -1.60
CA PHE A 69 -19.04 -12.07 -2.97
C PHE A 69 -18.21 -12.89 -3.95
N TYR A 70 -18.90 -13.76 -4.69
CA TYR A 70 -18.34 -14.64 -5.71
C TYR A 70 -18.38 -13.95 -7.08
N VAL A 71 -17.41 -13.08 -7.35
CA VAL A 71 -17.37 -12.31 -8.59
C VAL A 71 -17.06 -13.24 -9.76
N GLY A 72 -17.80 -13.13 -10.87
CA GLY A 72 -17.63 -13.99 -12.04
C GLY A 72 -18.47 -15.28 -12.03
N GLU A 73 -19.04 -15.66 -10.88
CA GLU A 73 -19.91 -16.83 -10.76
C GLU A 73 -21.10 -16.71 -11.72
N GLY A 74 -21.32 -17.74 -12.54
CA GLY A 74 -22.35 -17.75 -13.58
C GLY A 74 -22.12 -16.78 -14.75
N SER A 75 -20.93 -16.20 -14.89
CA SER A 75 -20.58 -15.28 -15.99
C SER A 75 -19.19 -15.57 -16.58
N PHE A 76 -18.16 -14.78 -16.23
CA PHE A 76 -16.80 -14.86 -16.78
C PHE A 76 -15.86 -15.77 -15.98
N GLY A 77 -16.37 -16.37 -14.91
CA GLY A 77 -15.65 -17.34 -14.08
C GLY A 77 -14.39 -16.75 -13.43
N ALA A 78 -13.31 -17.54 -13.41
CA ALA A 78 -12.00 -17.19 -12.86
C ALA A 78 -11.19 -16.21 -13.73
N HIS A 79 -11.67 -15.87 -14.93
CA HIS A 79 -10.98 -14.92 -15.80
C HIS A 79 -11.06 -13.50 -15.24
N LYS A 80 -10.03 -12.70 -15.51
CA LYS A 80 -9.93 -11.27 -15.17
C LYS A 80 -8.86 -10.64 -16.05
N ASN A 81 -9.01 -9.36 -16.36
CA ASN A 81 -7.90 -8.57 -16.90
C ASN A 81 -7.00 -8.02 -15.79
N GLU A 82 -7.60 -7.55 -14.70
CA GLU A 82 -6.89 -6.98 -13.56
C GLU A 82 -7.63 -7.28 -12.25
N ALA A 83 -6.91 -7.35 -11.14
CA ALA A 83 -7.48 -7.31 -9.81
C ALA A 83 -6.58 -6.51 -8.88
N LEU A 84 -7.21 -5.84 -7.91
CA LEU A 84 -6.50 -5.04 -6.91
C LEU A 84 -7.06 -5.25 -5.52
N PHE A 85 -6.15 -5.57 -4.61
CA PHE A 85 -6.32 -5.50 -3.17
C PHE A 85 -5.21 -4.58 -2.62
N PRO A 86 -5.50 -3.28 -2.37
CA PRO A 86 -4.46 -2.26 -2.20
C PRO A 86 -3.45 -2.56 -1.08
N ALA A 87 -2.18 -2.33 -1.39
CA ALA A 87 -0.99 -2.67 -0.59
C ALA A 87 -0.77 -4.18 -0.34
N MET A 88 -1.72 -5.04 -0.74
CA MET A 88 -1.57 -6.49 -0.70
C MET A 88 -1.11 -7.00 -2.05
N ASP A 89 -1.93 -6.79 -3.08
CA ASP A 89 -1.88 -7.61 -4.29
C ASP A 89 -2.45 -6.80 -5.46
N TRP A 90 -1.68 -6.68 -6.55
CA TRP A 90 -2.15 -6.24 -7.87
C TRP A 90 -1.86 -7.38 -8.84
N GLN A 91 -2.91 -7.95 -9.43
CA GLN A 91 -2.80 -9.04 -10.39
C GLN A 91 -3.17 -8.57 -11.78
N LEU A 92 -2.41 -9.01 -12.77
CA LEU A 92 -2.77 -8.97 -14.17
C LEU A 92 -3.47 -10.27 -14.60
N GLU A 93 -3.85 -10.34 -15.86
CA GLU A 93 -4.43 -11.53 -16.48
C GLU A 93 -3.53 -12.76 -16.28
N GLY A 94 -4.17 -13.88 -15.88
CA GLY A 94 -3.49 -15.15 -15.60
C GLY A 94 -2.75 -15.20 -14.25
N GLU A 95 -2.60 -14.09 -13.54
CA GLU A 95 -1.94 -14.08 -12.24
C GLU A 95 -2.89 -14.44 -11.10
N ARG A 96 -2.40 -15.23 -10.14
CA ARG A 96 -3.11 -15.55 -8.90
C ARG A 96 -2.71 -14.56 -7.79
N SER A 97 -3.62 -14.20 -6.89
CA SER A 97 -3.27 -13.50 -5.66
C SER A 97 -2.37 -14.36 -4.77
N SER A 98 -1.57 -13.72 -3.91
CA SER A 98 -0.61 -14.42 -3.03
C SER A 98 0.37 -15.33 -3.79
N ASN A 99 0.74 -14.93 -5.00
CA ASN A 99 1.78 -15.59 -5.80
C ASN A 99 3.19 -15.28 -5.24
N PRO A 100 4.23 -16.04 -5.62
CA PRO A 100 5.56 -15.88 -5.06
C PRO A 100 6.39 -14.75 -5.69
N MET A 101 5.76 -13.75 -6.34
CA MET A 101 6.49 -12.62 -6.94
C MET A 101 7.10 -11.72 -5.85
N ASP A 102 6.33 -11.40 -4.81
CA ASP A 102 6.73 -10.44 -3.76
C ASP A 102 7.25 -11.09 -2.47
N GLY A 103 7.20 -12.42 -2.38
CA GLY A 103 7.60 -13.15 -1.18
C GLY A 103 7.56 -14.65 -1.36
N LEU A 104 8.22 -15.37 -0.47
CA LEU A 104 8.11 -16.83 -0.36
C LEU A 104 7.17 -17.18 0.79
N PRO A 105 6.66 -18.43 0.88
CA PRO A 105 5.89 -18.87 2.03
C PRO A 105 6.65 -18.64 3.35
N PRO A 106 5.97 -18.20 4.42
CA PRO A 106 4.54 -17.85 4.49
C PRO A 106 4.22 -16.39 4.09
N TYR A 107 5.23 -15.57 3.80
CA TYR A 107 5.08 -14.12 3.59
C TYR A 107 4.31 -13.74 2.33
N GLN A 108 4.28 -14.63 1.33
CA GLN A 108 3.49 -14.43 0.11
C GLN A 108 1.98 -14.46 0.35
N ASP A 109 1.53 -15.10 1.45
CA ASP A 109 0.11 -15.22 1.74
C ASP A 109 -0.43 -13.87 2.18
N LYS A 110 -1.43 -13.38 1.46
CA LYS A 110 -2.13 -12.11 1.71
C LYS A 110 -3.65 -12.32 1.62
N THR A 111 -4.11 -13.56 1.82
CA THR A 111 -5.53 -13.92 1.71
C THR A 111 -6.37 -13.29 2.79
N VAL A 112 -5.85 -13.20 4.02
CA VAL A 112 -6.54 -12.61 5.19
C VAL A 112 -5.56 -11.71 5.97
N PRO A 113 -5.19 -10.55 5.40
CA PRO A 113 -4.19 -9.70 5.99
C PRO A 113 -4.75 -8.95 7.21
N PRO A 114 -3.89 -8.44 8.11
CA PRO A 114 -4.32 -7.52 9.14
C PRO A 114 -4.97 -6.27 8.51
N PRO A 115 -6.13 -5.79 9.00
CA PRO A 115 -6.86 -4.68 8.39
C PRO A 115 -6.03 -3.41 8.20
N PHE A 116 -5.16 -3.09 9.16
CA PHE A 116 -4.29 -1.91 9.11
C PHE A 116 -3.17 -1.99 8.05
N SER A 117 -2.99 -3.15 7.42
CA SER A 117 -2.04 -3.30 6.31
C SER A 117 -2.67 -3.01 4.95
N VAL A 118 -4.01 -3.00 4.87
CA VAL A 118 -4.75 -2.66 3.64
C VAL A 118 -4.65 -1.17 3.40
N GLY A 119 -4.06 -0.77 2.26
CA GLY A 119 -3.75 0.63 1.98
C GLY A 119 -4.99 1.49 1.71
N VAL A 120 -5.91 0.95 0.90
CA VAL A 120 -7.24 1.53 0.62
C VAL A 120 -8.25 0.39 0.79
N PRO A 121 -9.24 0.53 1.69
CA PRO A 121 -10.26 -0.49 2.01
C PRO A 121 -11.21 -0.84 0.86
N MET A 122 -10.66 -1.53 -0.13
CA MET A 122 -11.36 -2.03 -1.30
C MET A 122 -10.77 -3.37 -1.78
N MET A 123 -11.59 -4.16 -2.45
CA MET A 123 -11.17 -5.30 -3.27
C MET A 123 -11.92 -5.21 -4.59
N VAL A 124 -11.24 -5.34 -5.72
CA VAL A 124 -11.84 -5.16 -7.04
C VAL A 124 -11.31 -6.17 -8.05
N ILE A 125 -12.21 -6.63 -8.92
CA ILE A 125 -11.92 -7.39 -10.13
C ILE A 125 -12.37 -6.56 -11.32
N ARG A 126 -11.51 -6.46 -12.34
CA ARG A 126 -11.85 -5.92 -13.65
C ARG A 126 -11.89 -7.03 -14.69
N GLU A 127 -12.98 -7.10 -15.42
CA GLU A 127 -13.15 -7.98 -16.57
C GLU A 127 -13.78 -7.24 -17.75
N GLY A 128 -13.13 -7.33 -18.90
CA GLY A 128 -13.40 -6.48 -20.05
C GLY A 128 -13.34 -5.00 -19.65
N ASP A 129 -14.36 -4.25 -20.02
CA ASP A 129 -14.53 -2.85 -19.68
C ASP A 129 -15.33 -2.64 -18.37
N ASN A 130 -15.46 -3.65 -17.51
CA ASN A 130 -16.26 -3.56 -16.29
C ASN A 130 -15.41 -3.85 -15.06
N SER A 131 -15.53 -2.99 -14.03
CA SER A 131 -14.92 -3.19 -12.71
C SER A 131 -16.01 -3.33 -11.66
N ILE A 132 -15.88 -4.33 -10.79
CA ILE A 132 -16.80 -4.57 -9.68
C ILE A 132 -16.02 -4.98 -8.44
N GLY A 133 -16.47 -4.53 -7.27
CA GLY A 133 -15.72 -4.75 -6.04
C GLY A 133 -16.51 -4.48 -4.77
N ILE A 134 -15.83 -4.64 -3.64
CA ILE A 134 -16.33 -4.27 -2.31
C ILE A 134 -15.49 -3.11 -1.82
N ILE A 135 -16.12 -2.07 -1.29
CA ILE A 135 -15.49 -0.97 -0.56
C ILE A 135 -16.09 -0.88 0.86
N TRP A 136 -15.29 -0.49 1.85
CA TRP A 136 -15.75 -0.33 3.23
C TRP A 136 -15.05 0.82 3.96
N ASP A 137 -15.63 1.29 5.07
CA ASP A 137 -14.96 2.22 5.97
C ASP A 137 -14.04 1.42 6.91
N PRO A 138 -12.72 1.68 6.95
CA PRO A 138 -11.83 0.96 7.85
C PRO A 138 -12.13 1.25 9.33
N LYS A 139 -12.82 2.34 9.65
CA LYS A 139 -13.11 2.76 11.03
C LYS A 139 -14.42 2.21 11.56
N ASP A 140 -15.22 1.56 10.70
CA ASP A 140 -16.52 1.02 11.12
C ASP A 140 -16.32 0.01 12.26
N ALA A 141 -17.13 0.19 13.30
CA ALA A 141 -17.29 -0.80 14.35
C ALA A 141 -18.08 -1.97 13.78
N TRP A 142 -17.56 -3.19 13.96
CA TRP A 142 -18.25 -4.39 13.49
C TRP A 142 -19.23 -4.96 14.53
N THR A 143 -19.36 -4.30 15.69
CA THR A 143 -20.25 -4.66 16.79
C THR A 143 -20.59 -3.44 17.65
N ASP A 144 -21.72 -3.48 18.35
CA ASP A 144 -22.23 -2.39 19.19
C ASP A 144 -21.55 -2.30 20.57
N VAL A 145 -20.57 -3.15 20.88
CA VAL A 145 -19.72 -2.92 22.07
C VAL A 145 -18.84 -1.68 21.88
N THR A 146 -18.22 -1.20 22.96
CA THR A 146 -17.30 -0.05 22.92
C THR A 146 -16.27 -0.19 21.80
N ALA A 147 -16.18 0.85 20.97
CA ALA A 147 -15.24 0.91 19.86
C ALA A 147 -13.79 0.92 20.39
N THR A 148 -13.01 -0.07 19.94
CA THR A 148 -11.59 -0.24 20.20
C THR A 148 -10.93 -0.73 18.91
N PRO A 149 -9.58 -0.75 18.80
CA PRO A 149 -8.92 -1.34 17.64
C PRO A 149 -9.31 -2.80 17.38
N THR A 150 -9.79 -3.55 18.38
CA THR A 150 -10.18 -4.95 18.21
C THR A 150 -11.64 -5.12 17.81
N THR A 151 -12.49 -4.10 18.02
CA THR A 151 -13.95 -4.11 17.73
C THR A 151 -14.33 -3.18 16.56
N THR A 152 -13.32 -2.62 15.90
CA THR A 152 -13.38 -1.85 14.64
C THR A 152 -12.55 -2.54 13.57
N MET A 153 -12.45 -1.97 12.37
CA MET A 153 -11.62 -2.49 11.27
C MET A 153 -12.00 -3.93 10.86
N PRO A 154 -13.15 -4.11 10.18
CA PRO A 154 -13.50 -5.43 9.68
C PRO A 154 -12.40 -5.98 8.76
N THR A 155 -12.22 -7.29 8.76
CA THR A 155 -11.15 -7.98 8.05
C THR A 155 -11.60 -8.40 6.66
N ALA A 156 -10.78 -8.12 5.67
CA ALA A 156 -10.99 -8.56 4.31
C ALA A 156 -10.41 -9.97 4.10
N LYS A 157 -11.08 -10.73 3.22
CA LYS A 157 -10.61 -12.01 2.72
C LYS A 157 -10.71 -12.01 1.20
N PHE A 158 -9.59 -12.31 0.54
CA PHE A 158 -9.42 -12.13 -0.89
C PHE A 158 -8.71 -13.32 -1.54
N ALA A 159 -9.30 -13.88 -2.60
CA ALA A 159 -8.64 -14.85 -3.46
C ALA A 159 -9.10 -14.70 -4.91
N THR A 160 -8.16 -14.40 -5.79
CA THR A 160 -8.39 -14.34 -7.24
C THR A 160 -7.36 -15.18 -7.98
N PRO A 161 -7.79 -16.18 -8.78
CA PRO A 161 -9.11 -16.80 -8.75
C PRO A 161 -9.44 -17.45 -7.38
N ASN A 162 -10.66 -17.95 -7.19
CA ASN A 162 -11.13 -18.58 -5.94
C ASN A 162 -10.52 -19.98 -5.73
N PHE A 163 -9.21 -20.00 -5.47
CA PHE A 163 -8.47 -21.20 -5.08
C PHE A 163 -8.80 -21.67 -3.67
N LEU A 164 -9.41 -20.81 -2.83
CA LEU A 164 -9.75 -21.16 -1.46
C LEU A 164 -10.86 -22.20 -1.41
N GLU A 165 -11.86 -22.07 -2.29
CA GLU A 165 -13.00 -22.97 -2.39
C GLU A 165 -12.98 -23.85 -3.65
N ASN A 166 -11.92 -23.74 -4.46
CA ASN A 166 -11.76 -24.46 -5.73
C ASN A 166 -12.96 -24.26 -6.68
N GLN A 167 -13.35 -23.00 -6.88
CA GLN A 167 -14.45 -22.60 -7.74
C GLN A 167 -13.97 -21.73 -8.91
N ASP A 168 -14.74 -21.76 -10.00
CA ASP A 168 -14.49 -20.96 -11.20
C ASP A 168 -15.10 -19.56 -11.04
N ASN A 169 -14.57 -18.78 -10.09
CA ASN A 169 -14.96 -17.41 -9.78
C ASN A 169 -13.84 -16.70 -8.98
N HIS A 170 -14.10 -15.52 -8.42
CA HIS A 170 -13.22 -14.80 -7.48
C HIS A 170 -13.88 -14.64 -6.12
N TYR A 171 -13.11 -14.75 -5.04
CA TYR A 171 -13.60 -14.68 -3.67
C TYR A 171 -13.26 -13.34 -3.02
N LEU A 172 -14.28 -12.51 -2.75
CA LEU A 172 -14.16 -11.26 -2.01
C LEU A 172 -15.09 -11.31 -0.79
N ALA A 173 -14.56 -11.15 0.41
CA ALA A 173 -15.38 -11.14 1.62
C ALA A 173 -14.91 -10.16 2.68
N ILE A 174 -15.84 -9.71 3.50
CA ILE A 174 -15.58 -8.93 4.71
C ILE A 174 -16.12 -9.69 5.92
N MET A 175 -15.31 -9.80 6.96
CA MET A 175 -15.60 -10.59 8.15
C MET A 175 -15.11 -9.93 9.45
N ALA A 176 -15.65 -10.43 10.55
CA ALA A 176 -15.24 -10.15 11.91
C ALA A 176 -15.24 -11.47 12.73
N PRO A 177 -14.57 -11.56 13.88
CA PRO A 177 -13.70 -10.55 14.49
C PRO A 177 -12.41 -10.30 13.71
N ALA A 178 -11.71 -9.20 14.02
CA ALA A 178 -10.58 -8.73 13.22
C ALA A 178 -9.25 -9.48 13.46
N VAL A 179 -8.46 -9.68 12.38
CA VAL A 179 -7.06 -10.13 12.41
C VAL A 179 -6.15 -8.98 12.89
N PRO A 180 -5.05 -9.22 13.62
CA PRO A 180 -4.59 -10.50 14.15
C PRO A 180 -5.12 -10.81 15.55
N TRP A 181 -6.03 -9.98 16.08
CA TRP A 181 -6.38 -10.01 17.50
C TRP A 181 -7.11 -11.29 17.91
N TYR A 182 -8.04 -11.76 17.08
CA TYR A 182 -8.81 -12.98 17.38
C TYR A 182 -8.48 -14.15 16.45
N ILE A 183 -7.98 -13.84 15.25
CA ILE A 183 -7.64 -14.82 14.22
C ILE A 183 -6.18 -14.55 13.83
N PRO A 184 -5.30 -15.56 13.83
CA PRO A 184 -3.93 -15.36 13.40
C PRO A 184 -3.86 -14.84 11.95
N ARG A 185 -2.80 -14.09 11.66
CA ARG A 185 -2.61 -13.46 10.34
C ARG A 185 -2.52 -14.51 9.24
N ASN A 186 -3.26 -14.32 8.13
CA ASN A 186 -3.23 -15.15 6.93
C ASN A 186 -3.44 -16.66 7.19
N GLU A 187 -3.94 -17.01 8.37
CA GLU A 187 -4.27 -18.37 8.73
C GLU A 187 -5.77 -18.52 8.50
N ASP A 188 -6.16 -19.05 7.33
CA ASP A 188 -7.52 -19.55 7.19
C ASP A 188 -7.64 -20.86 7.99
N PRO A 189 -8.37 -20.91 9.12
CA PRO A 189 -8.62 -22.10 9.92
C PRO A 189 -9.33 -23.22 9.15
N GLY A 190 -9.85 -22.95 7.94
CA GLY A 190 -10.36 -24.01 7.05
C GLY A 190 -9.28 -25.00 6.61
N TYR A 191 -8.00 -24.62 6.70
CA TYR A 191 -6.85 -25.42 6.27
C TYR A 191 -5.89 -25.81 7.39
N LEU A 192 -6.16 -25.43 8.65
CA LEU A 192 -5.24 -25.64 9.76
C LEU A 192 -5.81 -26.62 10.79
N ASP A 193 -5.36 -27.86 10.66
CA ASP A 193 -5.50 -28.88 11.70
C ASP A 193 -4.63 -28.43 12.91
N GLY A 194 -5.27 -28.18 14.07
CA GLY A 194 -4.58 -27.93 15.33
C GLY A 194 -4.38 -26.47 15.80
N VAL A 195 -4.92 -25.46 15.12
CA VAL A 195 -4.88 -24.06 15.61
C VAL A 195 -6.11 -23.74 16.47
N THR A 196 -5.89 -23.39 17.75
CA THR A 196 -6.95 -22.90 18.64
C THR A 196 -7.31 -21.46 18.27
N LEU A 197 -8.48 -21.27 17.65
CA LEU A 197 -9.01 -19.94 17.36
C LEU A 197 -9.38 -19.21 18.65
N GLN A 198 -8.95 -17.96 18.77
CA GLN A 198 -9.49 -17.08 19.80
C GLN A 198 -10.90 -16.66 19.37
N THR A 199 -11.78 -16.53 20.35
CA THR A 199 -13.17 -16.11 20.16
C THR A 199 -13.35 -14.70 20.69
N PHE A 200 -14.28 -13.97 20.09
CA PHE A 200 -14.83 -12.76 20.67
C PHE A 200 -16.09 -13.10 21.47
N THR A 201 -16.10 -12.83 22.77
CA THR A 201 -17.30 -12.99 23.58
C THR A 201 -18.27 -11.84 23.30
N LEU A 202 -19.34 -12.15 22.57
CA LEU A 202 -20.43 -11.24 22.26
C LEU A 202 -21.42 -11.20 23.45
N PRO A 203 -21.69 -10.03 24.05
CA PRO A 203 -22.69 -9.91 25.10
C PRO A 203 -24.10 -10.18 24.56
N ALA A 204 -24.99 -10.64 25.45
CA ALA A 204 -26.39 -10.88 25.12
C ALA A 204 -27.05 -9.61 24.53
N ASN A 205 -27.85 -9.80 23.48
CA ASN A 205 -28.60 -8.77 22.78
C ASN A 205 -27.73 -7.64 22.19
N THR A 206 -26.45 -7.91 21.94
CA THR A 206 -25.54 -7.00 21.24
C THR A 206 -25.47 -7.36 19.76
N ALA A 207 -25.52 -6.36 18.88
CA ALA A 207 -25.40 -6.60 17.45
C ALA A 207 -23.94 -6.72 17.00
N MET A 208 -23.72 -7.58 16.00
CA MET A 208 -22.60 -7.50 15.07
C MET A 208 -23.10 -6.92 13.76
N ASN A 209 -22.39 -5.95 13.21
CA ASN A 209 -22.80 -5.15 12.07
C ASN A 209 -21.64 -5.02 11.07
N ILE A 210 -21.79 -5.51 9.84
CA ILE A 210 -20.81 -5.25 8.77
C ILE A 210 -21.49 -4.42 7.70
N LYS A 211 -20.90 -3.26 7.39
CA LYS A 211 -21.36 -2.35 6.35
C LYS A 211 -20.33 -2.29 5.24
N VAL A 212 -20.81 -2.42 4.01
CA VAL A 212 -19.98 -2.30 2.80
C VAL A 212 -20.78 -1.59 1.72
N LYS A 213 -20.10 -1.16 0.66
CA LYS A 213 -20.74 -0.85 -0.61
C LYS A 213 -20.16 -1.74 -1.70
N ILE A 214 -20.98 -2.10 -2.69
CA ILE A 214 -20.59 -2.85 -3.88
C ILE A 214 -20.75 -1.93 -5.10
N PRO A 215 -19.73 -1.12 -5.42
CA PRO A 215 -19.69 -0.32 -6.64
C PRO A 215 -19.49 -1.18 -7.89
N MET A 216 -20.08 -0.72 -8.99
CA MET A 216 -19.86 -1.25 -10.33
C MET A 216 -19.56 -0.10 -11.28
N ILE A 217 -18.51 -0.24 -12.08
CA ILE A 217 -18.04 0.77 -13.03
C ILE A 217 -18.02 0.13 -14.41
N ALA A 218 -18.88 0.61 -15.30
CA ALA A 218 -18.83 0.29 -16.73
C ALA A 218 -17.84 1.22 -17.44
N ASN A 219 -17.27 0.77 -18.56
CA ASN A 219 -16.22 1.46 -19.32
C ASN A 219 -14.96 1.75 -18.49
N SER A 220 -14.63 0.87 -17.54
CA SER A 220 -13.43 0.95 -16.72
C SER A 220 -12.20 0.52 -17.53
N ASN A 221 -11.16 1.36 -17.50
CA ASN A 221 -9.89 1.07 -18.18
C ASN A 221 -8.86 0.46 -17.23
N SER A 222 -9.05 0.58 -15.92
CA SER A 222 -8.20 -0.01 -14.90
C SER A 222 -8.95 -0.21 -13.59
N VAL A 223 -8.52 -1.19 -12.80
CA VAL A 223 -8.97 -1.38 -11.40
C VAL A 223 -8.77 -0.14 -10.52
N LEU A 224 -7.91 0.79 -10.92
CA LEU A 224 -7.70 2.05 -10.21
C LEU A 224 -8.93 2.97 -10.24
N ASP A 225 -9.83 2.84 -11.21
CA ASP A 225 -11.08 3.61 -11.27
C ASP A 225 -11.94 3.39 -10.01
N MET A 226 -11.75 2.24 -9.33
CA MET A 226 -12.43 1.91 -8.08
C MET A 226 -11.96 2.77 -6.89
N MET A 227 -10.76 3.37 -6.95
CA MET A 227 -10.29 4.28 -5.91
C MET A 227 -11.19 5.51 -5.82
N ASP A 228 -11.66 6.04 -6.95
CA ASP A 228 -12.57 7.18 -6.99
C ASP A 228 -13.88 6.85 -6.27
N LYS A 229 -14.40 5.62 -6.44
CA LYS A 229 -15.61 5.17 -5.72
C LYS A 229 -15.41 5.06 -4.22
N TRP A 230 -14.21 4.65 -3.78
CA TRP A 230 -13.88 4.64 -2.36
C TRP A 230 -13.81 6.07 -1.81
N PHE A 231 -13.14 6.99 -2.50
CA PHE A 231 -13.03 8.39 -2.09
C PHE A 231 -14.39 9.09 -2.07
N GLU A 232 -15.22 8.93 -3.11
CA GLU A 232 -16.59 9.44 -3.16
C GLU A 232 -17.43 8.95 -1.96
N ALA A 233 -17.26 7.68 -1.58
CA ALA A 233 -18.06 7.07 -0.52
C ALA A 233 -17.66 7.51 0.90
N TYR A 234 -16.38 7.81 1.15
CA TYR A 234 -15.83 7.98 2.50
C TYR A 234 -15.16 9.34 2.76
N GLY A 235 -15.49 10.35 1.96
CA GLY A 235 -15.13 11.76 2.27
C GLY A 235 -13.89 12.29 1.56
N GLY A 236 -13.47 11.64 0.48
CA GLY A 236 -12.43 12.12 -0.42
C GLY A 236 -11.00 11.93 0.10
N ILE A 237 -10.06 12.59 -0.59
CA ILE A 237 -8.68 12.74 -0.11
C ILE A 237 -8.72 13.81 1.00
N PRO A 238 -8.21 13.52 2.21
CA PRO A 238 -8.19 14.51 3.27
C PRO A 238 -7.39 15.74 2.85
N ASP A 239 -7.78 16.91 3.36
CA ASP A 239 -7.01 18.13 3.18
C ASP A 239 -5.56 17.92 3.63
N THR A 240 -4.63 18.54 2.91
CA THR A 240 -3.21 18.52 3.32
C THR A 240 -3.13 19.12 4.73
N PRO A 241 -2.59 18.38 5.72
CA PRO A 241 -2.51 18.89 7.08
C PRO A 241 -1.66 20.16 7.12
N ALA A 242 -2.01 21.07 8.02
CA ALA A 242 -1.19 22.25 8.26
C ALA A 242 0.25 21.83 8.58
N LEU A 243 1.24 22.59 8.09
CA LEU A 243 2.64 22.35 8.41
C LEU A 243 2.82 22.39 9.94
N PRO A 244 3.47 21.37 10.56
CA PRO A 244 3.64 21.32 12.02
C PRO A 244 4.23 22.58 12.66
N LEU A 245 5.12 23.29 11.96
CA LEU A 245 5.73 24.56 12.38
C LEU A 245 5.18 25.79 11.64
N GLY A 246 4.05 25.66 10.95
CA GLY A 246 3.36 26.74 10.24
C GLY A 246 3.92 27.08 8.85
N THR A 247 5.23 27.22 8.70
CA THR A 247 5.87 27.59 7.41
C THR A 247 6.97 26.63 7.00
N TYR A 248 7.23 26.53 5.68
CA TYR A 248 8.35 25.74 5.17
C TYR A 248 9.71 26.23 5.69
N ASP A 249 9.88 27.54 5.87
CA ASP A 249 11.13 28.10 6.39
C ASP A 249 11.42 27.63 7.82
N LEU A 250 10.40 27.63 8.69
CA LEU A 250 10.54 27.14 10.06
C LEU A 250 10.82 25.62 10.09
N GLN A 251 10.25 24.86 9.16
CA GLN A 251 10.56 23.43 9.01
C GLN A 251 12.01 23.20 8.58
N LEU A 252 12.49 23.96 7.59
CA LEU A 252 13.87 23.86 7.12
C LEU A 252 14.86 24.31 8.20
N ASP A 253 14.52 25.32 9.01
CA ASP A 253 15.33 25.75 10.15
C ASP A 253 15.40 24.69 11.23
N PHE A 254 14.27 24.05 11.56
CA PHE A 254 14.25 22.92 12.47
C PHE A 254 15.13 21.76 11.99
N CYS A 255 15.06 21.40 10.70
CA CYS A 255 15.95 20.39 10.12
C CYS A 255 17.42 20.81 10.18
N ALA A 256 17.75 22.05 9.84
CA ALA A 256 19.12 22.56 9.92
C ALA A 256 19.67 22.57 11.35
N ASP A 257 18.83 22.91 12.33
CA ASP A 257 19.20 22.86 13.76
C ASP A 257 19.51 21.43 14.18
N ALA A 258 18.69 20.45 13.80
CA ALA A 258 18.95 19.04 14.07
C ALA A 258 20.29 18.56 13.46
N PHE A 259 20.57 18.93 12.20
CA PHE A 259 21.81 18.55 11.52
C PHE A 259 23.04 19.34 11.98
N THR A 260 22.89 20.50 12.61
CA THR A 260 24.02 21.27 13.18
C THR A 260 24.25 20.99 14.67
N SER A 261 23.32 20.27 15.32
CA SER A 261 23.40 19.92 16.73
C SER A 261 23.15 18.43 16.97
N THR A 262 21.90 18.01 17.18
CA THR A 262 21.50 16.67 17.67
C THR A 262 22.05 15.50 16.87
N MET A 263 22.11 15.65 15.55
CA MET A 263 22.55 14.59 14.63
C MET A 263 24.06 14.61 14.38
N TRP A 264 24.76 15.69 14.74
CA TRP A 264 26.19 15.82 14.51
C TRP A 264 27.01 15.21 15.65
N ASP A 265 27.99 14.39 15.28
CA ASP A 265 29.00 13.85 16.18
C ASP A 265 30.33 14.56 15.97
N THR A 266 30.79 15.26 17.00
CA THR A 266 32.04 16.04 16.94
C THR A 266 33.29 15.16 16.86
N PRO A 267 33.43 14.07 17.66
CA PRO A 267 34.58 13.17 17.55
C PRO A 267 34.74 12.56 16.15
N SER A 268 33.64 12.13 15.53
CA SER A 268 33.67 11.46 14.22
C SER A 268 33.60 12.43 13.04
N GLN A 269 33.39 13.73 13.30
CA GLN A 269 33.18 14.75 12.27
C GLN A 269 32.10 14.33 11.24
N GLY A 270 31.00 13.76 11.73
CA GLY A 270 29.98 13.14 10.90
C GLY A 270 28.58 13.20 11.50
N TRP A 271 27.58 12.79 10.73
CA TRP A 271 26.20 12.70 11.19
C TRP A 271 25.82 11.26 11.53
N PHE A 272 25.00 11.11 12.57
CA PHE A 272 24.24 9.87 12.77
C PHE A 272 23.19 9.73 11.68
N ALA A 273 22.95 8.51 11.20
CA ALA A 273 21.86 8.24 10.27
C ALA A 273 20.49 8.19 10.97
N ASN A 274 20.46 7.91 12.28
CA ASN A 274 19.24 7.76 13.07
C ASN A 274 19.47 7.95 14.58
N LYS A 275 18.38 8.13 15.34
CA LYS A 275 18.33 8.13 16.81
C LYS A 275 17.21 7.17 17.29
N PRO A 276 17.46 6.27 18.26
CA PRO A 276 18.77 5.93 18.84
C PRO A 276 19.72 5.37 17.77
N ASN A 277 21.02 5.55 17.96
CA ASN A 277 22.02 5.28 16.93
C ASN A 277 22.05 3.78 16.58
N ALA A 278 21.72 3.41 15.33
CA ALA A 278 21.91 2.05 14.82
C ALA A 278 23.25 1.88 14.07
N TRP A 279 23.83 2.99 13.61
CA TRP A 279 25.08 3.00 12.84
C TRP A 279 26.05 4.07 13.35
N ALA A 280 27.34 3.85 13.09
CA ALA A 280 28.39 4.81 13.40
C ALA A 280 28.17 6.10 12.58
N PRO A 281 28.43 7.27 13.16
CA PRO A 281 28.30 8.53 12.44
C PRO A 281 29.41 8.69 11.40
N GLY A 282 29.10 9.37 10.30
CA GLY A 282 30.05 9.60 9.22
C GLY A 282 29.70 10.85 8.40
N PRO A 283 30.66 11.40 7.64
CA PRO A 283 30.38 12.52 6.77
C PRO A 283 29.42 12.11 5.65
N ASP A 284 28.37 12.90 5.44
CA ASP A 284 27.33 12.64 4.43
C ASP A 284 27.29 13.77 3.39
N PRO A 285 27.54 13.47 2.10
CA PRO A 285 27.56 14.48 1.04
C PRO A 285 26.18 15.08 0.73
N VAL A 286 25.09 14.33 0.96
CA VAL A 286 23.72 14.80 0.75
C VAL A 286 23.35 15.78 1.85
N VAL A 287 23.55 15.41 3.13
CA VAL A 287 23.29 16.31 4.27
C VAL A 287 24.11 17.59 4.14
N ARG A 288 25.41 17.48 3.81
CA ARG A 288 26.28 18.64 3.59
C ARG A 288 25.75 19.57 2.49
N THR A 289 25.22 19.01 1.40
CA THR A 289 24.65 19.79 0.28
C THR A 289 23.34 20.48 0.66
N LEU A 290 22.46 19.79 1.40
CA LEU A 290 21.20 20.36 1.89
C LEU A 290 21.44 21.50 2.89
N LEU A 291 22.43 21.35 3.79
CA LEU A 291 22.85 22.42 4.69
C LEU A 291 23.43 23.62 3.92
N TYR A 292 24.24 23.39 2.88
CA TYR A 292 24.71 24.46 2.02
C TYR A 292 23.54 25.22 1.37
N PHE A 293 22.55 24.51 0.83
CA PHE A 293 21.35 25.16 0.30
C PHE A 293 20.62 25.98 1.34
N ARG A 294 20.39 25.44 2.55
CA ARG A 294 19.73 26.22 3.60
C ARG A 294 20.53 27.46 3.98
N ALA A 295 21.86 27.36 4.04
CA ALA A 295 22.72 28.48 4.38
C ALA A 295 22.67 29.63 3.36
N ILE A 296 22.47 29.33 2.07
CA ILE A 296 22.36 30.37 1.03
C ILE A 296 20.94 30.91 0.85
N THR A 297 19.92 30.21 1.35
CA THR A 297 18.51 30.64 1.25
C THR A 297 17.97 31.28 2.52
N THR A 298 18.58 31.05 3.69
CA THR A 298 18.12 31.66 4.94
C THR A 298 18.36 33.18 4.94
N SER A 299 17.39 33.94 5.46
CA SER A 299 17.50 35.39 5.63
C SER A 299 18.23 35.80 6.91
N ASP A 300 18.45 34.87 7.85
CA ASP A 300 19.15 35.13 9.11
C ASP A 300 20.69 35.02 8.92
N PRO A 301 21.44 36.13 9.06
CA PRO A 301 22.89 36.13 8.87
C PRO A 301 23.64 35.27 9.88
N ALA A 302 23.20 35.22 11.14
CA ALA A 302 23.86 34.44 12.18
C ALA A 302 23.69 32.94 11.91
N ARG A 303 22.47 32.53 11.54
CA ARG A 303 22.16 31.16 11.13
C ARG A 303 22.96 30.73 9.91
N LYS A 304 23.06 31.60 8.89
CA LYS A 304 23.90 31.36 7.72
C LYS A 304 25.35 31.04 8.12
N VAL A 305 25.95 31.85 9.01
CA VAL A 305 27.32 31.60 9.47
C VAL A 305 27.44 30.26 10.21
N ASN A 306 26.49 29.94 11.09
CA ASN A 306 26.49 28.68 11.83
C ASN A 306 26.41 27.46 10.89
N ILE A 307 25.45 27.47 9.96
CA ILE A 307 25.27 26.37 9.01
C ILE A 307 26.49 26.24 8.09
N MET A 308 27.03 27.35 7.56
CA MET A 308 28.23 27.31 6.73
C MET A 308 29.46 26.78 7.49
N SER A 309 29.60 27.11 8.78
CA SER A 309 30.65 26.52 9.63
C SER A 309 30.54 25.00 9.66
N GLN A 310 29.33 24.47 9.80
CA GLN A 310 29.09 23.02 9.79
C GLN A 310 29.36 22.38 8.42
N VAL A 311 28.94 23.03 7.32
CA VAL A 311 29.24 22.59 5.94
C VAL A 311 30.76 22.48 5.70
N ASN A 312 31.53 23.43 6.23
CA ASN A 312 32.98 23.44 6.08
C ASN A 312 33.66 22.37 6.94
N ARG A 313 33.21 22.18 8.20
CA ARG A 313 33.73 21.11 9.08
C ARG A 313 33.56 19.73 8.47
N SER A 314 32.36 19.40 7.99
CA SER A 314 32.10 18.14 7.31
C SER A 314 32.94 17.98 6.05
N GLY A 315 33.12 19.05 5.27
CA GLY A 315 33.95 19.01 4.06
C GLY A 315 35.41 18.67 4.32
N ALA A 316 35.98 19.12 5.45
CA ALA A 316 37.34 18.78 5.84
C ALA A 316 37.50 17.31 6.23
N ALA A 317 36.44 16.67 6.74
CA ALA A 317 36.43 15.27 7.13
C ALA A 317 36.06 14.30 5.98
N GLN A 318 35.58 14.82 4.84
CA GLN A 318 35.22 13.99 3.69
C GLN A 318 36.46 13.45 2.96
N VAL A 319 36.52 12.12 2.83
CA VAL A 319 37.55 11.41 2.05
C VAL A 319 37.29 11.57 0.55
N SER A 320 38.34 11.52 -0.28
CA SER A 320 38.22 11.48 -1.76
C SER A 320 37.31 10.32 -2.20
N GLY A 321 36.51 10.54 -3.25
CA GLY A 321 35.61 9.52 -3.80
C GLY A 321 34.22 9.41 -3.14
N TYR A 322 33.96 10.07 -2.00
CA TYR A 322 32.65 10.03 -1.34
C TYR A 322 31.90 11.38 -1.43
N GLN A 323 31.65 11.84 -2.66
CA GLN A 323 31.03 13.12 -2.98
C GLN A 323 30.06 12.98 -4.16
N THR A 324 29.02 13.81 -4.19
CA THR A 324 28.07 13.81 -5.32
C THR A 324 28.43 14.92 -6.32
N LEU A 325 28.13 14.70 -7.60
CA LEU A 325 28.37 15.71 -8.65
C LEU A 325 27.73 17.06 -8.30
N ASP A 326 26.49 17.05 -7.79
CA ASP A 326 25.78 18.26 -7.36
C ASP A 326 26.48 19.01 -6.23
N GLN A 327 27.07 18.28 -5.27
CA GLN A 327 27.85 18.88 -4.20
C GLN A 327 29.10 19.57 -4.77
N CYS A 328 29.85 18.87 -5.62
CA CYS A 328 31.14 19.35 -6.12
C CYS A 328 30.99 20.57 -7.04
N LEU A 329 29.91 20.65 -7.82
CA LEU A 329 29.59 21.83 -8.61
C LEU A 329 29.35 23.11 -7.78
N ARG A 330 29.08 22.97 -6.48
CA ARG A 330 28.78 24.07 -5.56
C ARG A 330 29.91 24.34 -4.57
N LEU A 331 30.60 23.29 -4.16
CA LEU A 331 31.56 23.31 -3.05
C LEU A 331 33.01 22.99 -3.48
N GLY A 332 33.27 22.79 -4.78
CA GLY A 332 34.60 22.53 -5.35
C GLY A 332 34.87 21.06 -5.67
N ARG A 333 36.07 20.75 -6.19
CA ARG A 333 36.48 19.41 -6.71
C ARG A 333 35.70 18.96 -7.95
N VAL A 334 35.40 19.92 -8.83
CA VAL A 334 34.59 19.69 -10.04
C VAL A 334 35.25 18.67 -10.97
N GLU A 335 36.56 18.76 -11.21
CA GLU A 335 37.28 17.88 -12.14
C GLU A 335 37.16 16.40 -11.74
N GLU A 336 37.46 16.06 -10.48
CA GLU A 336 37.33 14.70 -9.94
C GLU A 336 35.87 14.22 -10.02
N ALA A 337 34.90 15.09 -9.70
CA ALA A 337 33.48 14.74 -9.70
C ALA A 337 32.93 14.50 -11.11
N VAL A 338 33.37 15.27 -12.11
CA VAL A 338 33.03 15.05 -13.52
C VAL A 338 33.59 13.72 -13.98
N GLN A 339 34.87 13.45 -13.72
CA GLN A 339 35.50 12.18 -14.09
C GLN A 339 34.78 10.98 -13.45
N ASN A 340 34.43 11.07 -12.16
CA ASN A 340 33.71 10.00 -11.46
C ASN A 340 32.28 9.81 -12.03
N ALA A 341 31.58 10.90 -12.35
CA ALA A 341 30.25 10.82 -12.96
C ALA A 341 30.30 10.19 -14.36
N GLU A 342 31.28 10.56 -15.19
CA GLU A 342 31.48 9.93 -16.49
C GLU A 342 31.79 8.43 -16.36
N ASN A 343 32.71 8.06 -15.46
CA ASN A 343 33.03 6.66 -15.19
C ASN A 343 31.80 5.86 -14.75
N GLN A 344 30.96 6.42 -13.87
CA GLN A 344 29.69 5.81 -13.46
C GLN A 344 28.75 5.63 -14.64
N ALA A 345 28.55 6.67 -15.44
CA ALA A 345 27.66 6.64 -16.59
C ALA A 345 28.12 5.61 -17.64
N TYR A 346 29.39 5.60 -18.01
CA TYR A 346 29.93 4.62 -18.96
C TYR A 346 29.92 3.20 -18.40
N GLY A 347 30.09 3.02 -17.09
CA GLY A 347 29.88 1.73 -16.43
C GLY A 347 28.45 1.21 -16.63
N ILE A 348 27.44 2.06 -16.39
CA ILE A 348 26.03 1.70 -16.61
C ILE A 348 25.77 1.40 -18.09
N ILE A 349 26.24 2.24 -19.01
CA ILE A 349 26.09 2.07 -20.46
C ILE A 349 26.71 0.76 -20.93
N SER A 350 27.87 0.38 -20.41
CA SER A 350 28.55 -0.87 -20.78
C SER A 350 27.76 -2.14 -20.46
N SER A 351 26.79 -2.04 -19.53
CA SER A 351 25.89 -3.12 -19.13
C SER A 351 24.49 -3.02 -19.76
N GLN A 352 24.24 -1.98 -20.56
CA GLN A 352 22.98 -1.80 -21.28
C GLN A 352 22.91 -2.78 -22.45
N TYR A 353 21.79 -3.47 -22.60
CA TYR A 353 21.59 -4.42 -23.69
C TYR A 353 21.24 -3.71 -25.01
N GLU A 354 21.24 -4.47 -26.11
CA GLU A 354 20.94 -3.96 -27.45
C GLU A 354 19.55 -3.35 -27.57
N ASP A 355 18.58 -3.84 -26.80
CA ASP A 355 17.21 -3.30 -26.73
C ASP A 355 17.08 -2.08 -25.81
N GLY A 356 18.15 -1.68 -25.11
CA GLY A 356 18.15 -0.52 -24.22
C GLY A 356 17.90 -0.84 -22.74
N GLY A 357 17.50 -2.07 -22.42
CA GLY A 357 17.19 -2.48 -21.06
C GLY A 357 18.41 -2.90 -20.23
N TRP A 358 18.24 -2.91 -18.91
CA TRP A 358 19.16 -3.52 -17.94
C TRP A 358 18.50 -4.70 -17.27
N ARG A 359 19.12 -5.87 -17.47
CA ARG A 359 18.59 -7.13 -16.96
C ARG A 359 19.21 -7.51 -15.63
N TRP A 360 18.39 -8.07 -14.75
CA TRP A 360 18.80 -8.69 -13.51
C TRP A 360 18.33 -10.14 -13.47
N TYR A 361 19.26 -11.03 -13.13
CA TYR A 361 19.01 -12.46 -13.00
C TYR A 361 19.23 -12.82 -11.52
N PRO A 362 18.19 -13.33 -10.82
CA PRO A 362 18.32 -13.66 -9.41
C PRO A 362 19.36 -14.77 -9.19
N THR A 363 20.06 -14.67 -8.07
CA THR A 363 20.99 -15.70 -7.59
C THR A 363 20.62 -16.10 -6.16
N GLY A 364 20.94 -17.35 -5.77
CA GLY A 364 20.71 -17.83 -4.40
C GLY A 364 19.22 -17.92 -4.07
N LYS A 365 18.81 -17.44 -2.88
CA LYS A 365 17.42 -17.54 -2.40
C LYS A 365 16.38 -16.86 -3.32
N TYR A 366 16.81 -15.90 -4.14
CA TYR A 366 15.90 -15.16 -5.02
C TYR A 366 15.50 -15.93 -6.28
N THR A 367 16.15 -17.07 -6.60
CA THR A 367 15.75 -17.91 -7.75
C THR A 367 14.41 -18.60 -7.53
N GLN A 368 13.90 -18.61 -6.30
CA GLN A 368 12.62 -19.21 -5.92
C GLN A 368 11.44 -18.26 -6.12
N LEU A 369 11.69 -16.95 -6.29
CA LEU A 369 10.64 -15.97 -6.58
C LEU A 369 10.22 -16.07 -8.04
N TRP A 370 9.01 -15.65 -8.36
CA TRP A 370 8.69 -15.33 -9.74
C TRP A 370 9.42 -14.03 -10.10
N TRP A 371 10.14 -14.02 -11.23
CA TRP A 371 10.89 -12.85 -11.68
C TRP A 371 10.80 -12.71 -13.20
N LYS A 372 10.98 -11.46 -13.65
CA LYS A 372 11.25 -11.13 -15.06
C LYS A 372 12.68 -10.62 -15.16
N PRO A 373 13.41 -10.91 -16.27
CA PRO A 373 14.78 -10.45 -16.44
C PRO A 373 14.93 -8.93 -16.39
N SER A 374 13.87 -8.18 -16.65
CA SER A 374 13.87 -6.71 -16.64
C SER A 374 12.57 -6.23 -16.02
N VAL A 375 12.64 -5.24 -15.12
CA VAL A 375 11.49 -4.57 -14.51
C VAL A 375 11.75 -3.06 -14.45
N SER A 376 10.70 -2.24 -14.29
CA SER A 376 10.87 -0.78 -14.23
C SER A 376 11.94 -0.38 -13.23
N GLY A 377 11.92 -0.93 -12.01
CA GLY A 377 12.88 -0.63 -10.94
C GLY A 377 14.35 -0.80 -11.31
N THR A 378 14.73 -1.87 -12.03
CA THR A 378 16.13 -2.11 -12.44
C THR A 378 16.59 -1.14 -13.52
N ASN A 379 15.67 -0.68 -14.36
CA ASN A 379 15.95 0.26 -15.45
C ASN A 379 15.93 1.71 -14.96
N THR A 380 14.96 2.08 -14.11
CA THR A 380 14.72 3.46 -13.71
C THR A 380 15.86 4.05 -12.89
N GLU A 381 16.56 3.27 -12.06
CA GLU A 381 17.70 3.79 -11.30
C GLU A 381 18.90 4.10 -12.20
N ASN A 382 19.17 3.20 -13.17
CA ASN A 382 20.19 3.42 -14.19
C ASN A 382 19.85 4.61 -15.07
N LEU A 383 18.60 4.69 -15.55
CA LEU A 383 18.09 5.81 -16.34
C LEU A 383 18.20 7.15 -15.61
N ARG A 384 17.70 7.19 -14.36
CA ARG A 384 17.79 8.38 -13.50
C ARG A 384 19.23 8.86 -13.39
N THR A 385 20.17 7.93 -13.19
CA THR A 385 21.59 8.24 -13.06
C THR A 385 22.16 8.80 -14.36
N ILE A 386 22.05 8.08 -15.48
CA ILE A 386 22.68 8.50 -16.75
C ILE A 386 22.01 9.74 -17.36
N LEU A 387 20.68 9.88 -17.28
CA LEU A 387 19.99 11.07 -17.78
C LEU A 387 20.30 12.31 -16.94
N ARG A 388 20.43 12.17 -15.62
CA ARG A 388 20.89 13.26 -14.75
C ARG A 388 22.31 13.69 -15.10
N ILE A 389 23.22 12.74 -15.27
CA ILE A 389 24.62 13.03 -15.64
C ILE A 389 24.70 13.67 -17.03
N ALA A 390 24.00 13.10 -18.02
CA ALA A 390 23.92 13.66 -19.38
C ALA A 390 23.43 15.11 -19.37
N ARG A 391 22.42 15.43 -18.55
CA ARG A 391 21.89 16.79 -18.43
C ARG A 391 22.91 17.76 -17.81
N ILE A 392 23.57 17.34 -16.74
CA ILE A 392 24.53 18.19 -16.02
C ILE A 392 25.79 18.43 -16.86
N LEU A 393 26.34 17.37 -17.47
CA LEU A 393 27.58 17.44 -18.24
C LEU A 393 27.38 17.82 -19.71
N LYS A 394 26.12 17.86 -20.18
CA LYS A 394 25.77 18.05 -21.60
C LYS A 394 26.47 17.05 -22.52
N ASN A 395 26.55 15.78 -22.10
CA ASN A 395 27.20 14.71 -22.85
C ASN A 395 26.18 13.96 -23.73
N ASP A 396 26.32 14.08 -25.05
CA ASP A 396 25.39 13.52 -26.04
C ASP A 396 25.42 11.98 -26.11
N GLN A 397 26.58 11.36 -25.87
CA GLN A 397 26.68 9.90 -25.86
C GLN A 397 25.89 9.30 -24.69
N ILE A 398 26.05 9.87 -23.49
CA ILE A 398 25.31 9.43 -22.30
C ILE A 398 23.82 9.70 -22.49
N LYS A 399 23.46 10.87 -23.06
CA LYS A 399 22.07 11.20 -23.41
C LYS A 399 21.45 10.15 -24.33
N THR A 400 22.16 9.76 -25.39
CA THR A 400 21.68 8.78 -26.37
C THR A 400 21.37 7.43 -25.72
N ALA A 401 22.27 6.93 -24.86
CA ALA A 401 22.03 5.70 -24.11
C ALA A 401 20.84 5.81 -23.14
N GLY A 402 20.68 6.98 -22.49
CA GLY A 402 19.53 7.26 -21.63
C GLY A 402 18.20 7.26 -22.39
N LEU A 403 18.15 7.90 -23.57
CA LEU A 403 16.95 7.90 -24.41
C LEU A 403 16.62 6.49 -24.92
N LYS A 404 17.62 5.69 -25.26
CA LYS A 404 17.44 4.28 -25.63
C LYS A 404 16.80 3.46 -24.52
N GLY A 405 17.19 3.69 -23.26
CA GLY A 405 16.57 3.00 -22.13
C GLY A 405 15.15 3.51 -21.80
N LEU A 406 14.83 4.77 -22.13
CA LEU A 406 13.45 5.26 -22.05
C LEU A 406 12.57 4.59 -23.10
N GLU A 407 13.05 4.47 -24.33
CA GLU A 407 12.35 3.74 -25.40
C GLU A 407 12.11 2.26 -25.01
N PHE A 408 13.06 1.63 -24.33
CA PHE A 408 12.84 0.29 -23.76
C PHE A 408 11.64 0.26 -22.80
N LEU A 409 11.51 1.23 -21.89
CA LEU A 409 10.41 1.30 -20.91
C LEU A 409 9.07 1.68 -21.56
N ASP A 410 9.05 2.49 -22.59
CA ASP A 410 7.81 2.83 -23.29
C ASP A 410 7.22 1.62 -24.04
N ASN A 411 8.08 0.65 -24.38
CA ASN A 411 7.72 -0.55 -25.13
C ASN A 411 7.49 -1.81 -24.26
N ASN A 412 7.75 -1.76 -22.95
CA ASN A 412 7.68 -2.92 -22.03
C ASN A 412 7.11 -2.54 -20.67
#